data_AF-A0A947G9Q9-F1
#
_entry.id   AF-A0A947G9Q9-F1
#
_cell.length_a   1.000
_cell.length_b   1.000
_cell.length_c   1.000
_cell.angle_alpha   90.00
_cell.angle_beta   90.00
_cell.angle_gamma   90.00
#
_symmetry.space_group_name_H-M   'P 1'
#
loop_
_entity.id
_entity.type
_entity.pdbx_description
1 polymer ?
#
loop_
_entity_poly.entity_id
_entity_poly.type
_entity_poly.pdbx_seq_one_letter_code
_entity_poly.pdbx_strand_id
1 'polypeptide(L)' 'MIIRHALEINRALESILRDPTPLRDARLAALAAEAERRFGDTPEGRMIADGIRSWAEAVKGGEAV' A
#
# COMPACT_ATOMS: atom_id res chain seq x y z
N MET A 1 17.84 3.15 -8.44
CA MET A 1 17.58 2.24 -7.29
C MET A 1 16.15 2.43 -6.75
N ILE A 2 15.70 3.67 -6.51
CA ILE A 2 14.33 4.01 -6.03
C ILE A 2 13.20 3.55 -6.97
N ILE A 3 13.37 3.71 -8.29
CA ILE A 3 12.33 3.35 -9.29
C ILE A 3 11.94 1.87 -9.22
N ARG A 4 12.89 0.97 -8.97
CA ARG A 4 12.62 -0.47 -8.89
C ARG A 4 11.72 -0.81 -7.70
N HIS A 5 12.00 -0.22 -6.54
CA HIS A 5 11.22 -0.46 -5.33
C HIS A 5 9.82 0.17 -5.39
N ALA A 6 9.69 1.35 -6.01
CA ALA A 6 8.37 1.93 -6.27
C ALA A 6 7.53 1.02 -7.18
N LEU A 7 8.13 0.44 -8.22
CA LEU A 7 7.48 -0.54 -9.09
C LEU A 7 7.08 -1.83 -8.36
N GLU A 8 7.92 -2.31 -7.44
CA GLU A 8 7.61 -3.48 -6.61
C GLU A 8 6.43 -3.21 -5.67
N ILE A 9 6.39 -2.05 -5.01
CA ILE A 9 5.25 -1.64 -4.18
C ILE A 9 3.98 -1.53 -5.02
N ASN A 10 4.04 -0.90 -6.19
CA ASN A 10 2.88 -0.75 -7.05
C ASN A 10 2.33 -2.10 -7.53
N ARG A 11 3.20 -3.04 -7.92
CA ARG A 11 2.77 -4.40 -8.29
C ARG A 11 2.16 -5.16 -7.11
N ALA A 12 2.74 -5.01 -5.92
CA ALA A 12 2.20 -5.64 -4.71
C ALA A 12 0.81 -5.07 -4.38
N LEU A 13 0.65 -3.75 -4.46
CA LEU A 13 -0.63 -3.08 -4.26
C LEU A 13 -1.68 -3.58 -5.26
N GLU A 14 -1.38 -3.56 -6.57
CA GLU A 14 -2.28 -4.07 -7.61
C GLU A 14 -2.69 -5.53 -7.38
N SER A 15 -1.74 -6.39 -6.98
CA SER A 15 -2.02 -7.78 -6.66
C SER A 15 -2.96 -7.92 -5.46
N ILE A 16 -2.79 -7.09 -4.43
CA ILE A 16 -3.64 -7.12 -3.23
C ILE A 16 -5.02 -6.57 -3.55
N LEU A 17 -5.14 -5.51 -4.35
CA LEU A 17 -6.43 -4.93 -4.74
C LEU A 17 -7.27 -5.89 -5.59
N ARG A 18 -6.63 -6.75 -6.40
CA ARG A 18 -7.30 -7.81 -7.17
C ARG A 18 -7.68 -9.03 -6.34
N ASP A 19 -7.17 -9.16 -5.11
CA ASP A 19 -7.47 -10.28 -4.22
C ASP A 19 -8.89 -10.09 -3.63
N PRO A 20 -9.86 -10.96 -3.96
CA PRO A 20 -11.23 -10.83 -3.46
C PRO A 20 -11.38 -11.38 -2.03
N THR A 21 -10.29 -11.89 -1.43
CA THR A 21 -10.35 -12.49 -0.10
C THR A 21 -10.46 -11.44 1.01
N PRO A 22 -11.04 -11.80 2.17
CA PRO A 22 -11.07 -10.92 3.34
C PRO A 22 -9.68 -10.60 3.92
N LEU A 23 -8.63 -11.26 3.43
CA LEU A 23 -7.24 -10.98 3.82
C LEU A 23 -6.68 -9.71 3.18
N ARG A 24 -7.36 -9.15 2.16
CA ARG A 24 -6.93 -7.95 1.44
C ARG A 24 -6.49 -6.83 2.39
N ASP A 25 -7.30 -6.53 3.41
CA ASP A 25 -7.03 -5.43 4.34
C ASP A 25 -5.78 -5.68 5.20
N ALA A 26 -5.62 -6.91 5.69
CA ALA A 26 -4.43 -7.29 6.45
C ALA A 26 -3.16 -7.21 5.59
N ARG A 27 -3.27 -7.56 4.30
CA ARG A 27 -2.16 -7.46 3.33
C ARG A 27 -1.83 -6.02 2.98
N LEU A 28 -2.83 -5.14 2.83
CA LEU A 28 -2.61 -3.70 2.64
C LEU A 28 -1.90 -3.08 3.84
N ALA A 29 -2.32 -3.43 5.06
CA ALA A 29 -1.67 -2.97 6.28
C ALA A 29 -0.21 -3.43 6.38
N ALA A 30 0.06 -4.69 6.05
CA ALA A 30 1.43 -5.23 6.01
C ALA A 30 2.29 -4.53 4.94
N LEU A 31 1.73 -4.23 3.76
CA LEU A 31 2.44 -3.52 2.71
C LEU A 31 2.76 -2.07 3.11
N ALA A 32 1.83 -1.37 3.77
CA ALA A 32 2.06 -0.02 4.28
C ALA A 32 3.17 0.00 5.33
N ALA A 33 3.15 -0.93 6.29
CA ALA A 33 4.20 -1.06 7.30
C ALA A 33 5.57 -1.35 6.67
N GLU A 34 5.63 -2.18 5.64
CA GLU A 34 6.88 -2.47 4.94
C GLU A 34 7.39 -1.27 4.12
N ALA A 35 6.50 -0.52 3.46
CA ALA A 35 6.85 0.71 2.76
C ALA A 35 7.41 1.77 3.73
N GLU A 36 6.77 1.92 4.89
CA GLU A 36 7.23 2.82 5.95
C GLU A 36 8.58 2.37 6.54
N ARG A 37 8.76 1.07 6.80
CA ARG A 37 10.03 0.53 7.29
C ARG A 37 11.19 0.72 6.31
N ARG A 38 10.93 0.65 5.00
CA ARG A 38 11.97 0.76 3.96
C ARG A 38 12.25 2.18 3.50
N PHE A 39 11.23 3.03 3.49
CA PHE A 39 11.28 4.34 2.85
C PHE A 39 10.79 5.49 3.74
N GLY A 40 10.33 5.22 4.96
CA GLY A 40 9.74 6.20 5.88
C GLY A 40 10.68 7.33 6.29
N ASP A 41 11.98 7.19 6.08
CA ASP A 41 12.95 8.26 6.28
C ASP A 41 12.83 9.37 5.22
N THR A 42 12.30 9.05 4.02
CA THR A 42 12.08 10.03 2.95
C THR A 42 10.62 10.52 2.91
N PRO A 43 10.39 11.78 2.51
CA PRO A 43 9.03 12.30 2.30
C PRO A 43 8.20 11.43 1.33
N GLU A 44 8.81 10.94 0.25
CA GLU A 44 8.15 10.13 -0.77
C GLU A 44 7.73 8.76 -0.22
N GLY A 45 8.57 8.13 0.60
CA GLY A 45 8.23 6.86 1.22
C GLY A 45 7.09 6.98 2.23
N ARG A 46 7.05 8.08 2.99
CA ARG A 46 5.91 8.41 3.86
C ARG A 46 4.63 8.61 3.05
N MET A 47 4.68 9.38 1.96
CA MET A 47 3.54 9.57 1.06
C MET A 47 3.01 8.25 0.49
N ILE A 48 3.89 7.32 0.12
CA ILE A 48 3.48 5.99 -0.39
C ILE A 48 2.80 5.18 0.71
N ALA A 49 3.38 5.12 1.92
CA ALA A 49 2.80 4.41 3.05
C ALA A 49 1.43 4.97 3.46
N ASP A 50 1.30 6.30 3.50
CA ASP A 50 0.05 7.01 3.77
C ASP A 50 -1.01 6.72 2.69
N GLY A 51 -0.60 6.72 1.42
CA GLY A 51 -1.49 6.35 0.30
C GLY A 51 -2.03 4.93 0.42
N ILE A 52 -1.19 3.95 0.76
CA ILE A 52 -1.61 2.56 0.97
C ILE A 52 -2.59 2.46 2.16
N ARG A 53 -2.32 3.16 3.27
CA ARG A 53 -3.24 3.21 4.42
C ARG A 53 -4.58 3.85 4.05
N SER A 54 -4.57 4.95 3.31
CA SER A 54 -5.80 5.62 2.85
C SER A 54 -6.64 4.71 1.96
N TRP A 55 -6.01 3.95 1.06
CA TRP A 55 -6.71 2.97 0.23
C TRP A 55 -7.33 1.84 1.06
N ALA A 56 -6.61 1.33 2.07
CA ALA A 56 -7.14 0.31 2.98
C ALA A 56 -8.40 0.79 3.71
N GLU A 57 -8.44 2.07 4.09
CA GLU A 57 -9.62 2.66 4.75
C GLU A 57 -10.75 2.98 3.77
N ALA A 58 -10.45 3.47 2.56
CA ALA A 58 -11.45 3.73 1.52
C ALA A 58 -12.20 2.43 1.10
N VAL A 59 -11.45 1.33 0.99
CA VAL A 59 -12.00 0.00 0.68
C VAL A 59 -12.92 -0.52 1.79
N LYS A 60 -12.63 -0.21 3.06
CA LYS A 60 -13.52 -0.56 4.19
C LYS A 60 -14.76 0.35 4.28
N GLY A 61 -14.61 1.61 3.88
CA GLY A 61 -15.68 2.61 3.93
C GLY A 61 -16.74 2.48 2.82
N GLY A 62 -16.48 1.72 1.76
CA GLY A 62 -17.42 1.55 0.64
C GLY A 62 -17.43 2.71 -0.36
N GLU A 63 -16.52 3.68 -0.24
CA GLU A 63 -16.24 4.66 -1.29
C GLU A 63 -15.01 4.19 -2.09
N ALA A 64 -15.26 3.23 -2.98
CA ALA A 64 -14.45 3.10 -4.16
C ALA A 64 -14.89 4.23 -5.12
N VAL A 65 -14.01 5.23 -5.31
CA VAL A 65 -14.13 6.16 -6.45
C VAL A 65 -13.73 5.43 -7.72
#